data_AF-A0A662UME5-F1
#
_entry.id   AF-A0A662UME5-F1
#
_cell.length_a   1.000
_cell.length_b   1.000
_cell.length_c   1.000
_cell.angle_alpha   90.00
_cell.angle_beta   90.00
_cell.angle_gamma   90.00
#
_symmetry.space_group_name_H-M   'P 1'
#
loop_
_entity.id
_entity.type
_entity.pdbx_description
1 polymer ?
#
loop_
_entity_poly.entity_id
_entity_poly.type
_entity_poly.pdbx_seq_one_letter_code
_entity_poly.pdbx_strand_id
1 'polypeptide(L)'
;MLATCALGTPLEGLVAVLPCFWSYLEIAEKLKDRLAANEVSIYREWCMTYLSSEYKNLVRDLRELVDTLWDGRNYNKYLVLFTRSSKYEYMFWDMAYREEKWPV
;
A
#
# COMPACT_ATOMS: atom_id res chain seq x y z
N MET A 1 2.16 9.24 -6.89
CA MET A 1 3.04 9.50 -5.72
C MET A 1 3.91 10.74 -5.93
N LEU A 2 5.00 10.67 -6.72
CA LEU A 2 5.97 11.78 -6.85
C LEU A 2 5.34 13.14 -7.20
N ALA A 3 4.46 13.17 -8.21
CA ALA A 3 3.75 14.40 -8.59
C ALA A 3 2.91 14.97 -7.43
N THR A 4 2.24 14.11 -6.65
CA THR A 4 1.46 14.53 -5.48
C THR A 4 2.36 15.06 -4.37
N CYS A 5 3.50 14.41 -4.09
CA CYS A 5 4.43 14.88 -3.07
C CYS A 5 5.11 16.20 -3.47
N ALA A 6 5.36 16.42 -4.77
CA ALA A 6 6.03 17.62 -5.25
C ALA A 6 5.10 18.85 -5.34
N LEU A 7 3.83 18.63 -5.67
CA LEU A 7 2.88 19.71 -5.99
C LEU A 7 1.72 19.85 -5.00
N GLY A 8 1.53 18.85 -4.14
CA GLY A 8 0.45 18.78 -3.16
C GLY A 8 0.90 19.14 -1.75
N THR A 9 0.01 18.88 -0.79
CA THR A 9 0.31 19.05 0.64
C THR A 9 0.97 17.79 1.22
N PRO A 10 1.61 17.88 2.40
CA PRO A 10 2.13 16.70 3.10
C PRO A 10 1.06 15.62 3.33
N LEU A 11 -0.16 16.02 3.69
CA LEU A 11 -1.29 15.09 3.87
C LEU A 11 -1.67 14.40 2.55
N GLU A 12 -1.69 15.13 1.44
CA GLU A 12 -1.95 14.54 0.12
C GLU A 12 -0.87 13.55 -0.29
N GLY A 13 0.39 13.85 0.00
CA GLY A 13 1.51 12.94 -0.18
C GLY A 13 1.33 11.66 0.64
N LEU A 14 1.03 11.79 1.94
CA LEU A 14 0.78 10.65 2.83
C LEU A 14 -0.40 9.78 2.34
N VAL A 15 -1.53 10.40 2.01
CA VAL A 15 -2.71 9.68 1.49
C VAL A 15 -2.41 8.97 0.17
N ALA A 16 -1.59 9.58 -0.70
CA ALA A 16 -1.18 8.96 -1.96
C ALA A 16 -0.17 7.82 -1.78
N VAL A 17 0.56 7.76 -0.67
CA VAL A 17 1.54 6.69 -0.37
C VAL A 17 0.92 5.56 0.45
N LEU A 18 -0.05 5.87 1.30
CA LEU A 18 -0.62 4.94 2.27
C LEU A 18 -1.09 3.59 1.68
N PRO A 19 -1.73 3.51 0.49
CA PRO A 19 -2.09 2.24 -0.12
C PRO A 19 -0.93 1.26 -0.33
N CYS A 20 0.28 1.75 -0.61
CA CYS A 20 1.47 0.90 -0.77
C CYS A 20 1.80 0.14 0.52
N PHE A 21 1.72 0.80 1.67
CA PHE A 21 1.99 0.14 2.95
C PHE A 21 0.82 -0.70 3.43
N TRP A 22 -0.39 -0.15 3.34
CA TRP A 22 -1.57 -0.78 3.91
C TRP A 22 -1.99 -2.01 3.10
N SER A 23 -2.01 -1.95 1.76
CA SER A 23 -2.45 -3.08 0.94
C SER A 23 -1.57 -4.32 1.11
N TYR A 24 -0.26 -4.16 1.25
CA TYR A 24 0.67 -5.28 1.47
C TYR A 24 0.40 -6.00 2.79
N LEU A 25 0.15 -5.25 3.87
CA LEU A 25 -0.26 -5.84 5.14
C LEU A 25 -1.58 -6.61 4.99
N GLU A 26 -2.60 -6.02 4.35
CA GLU A 26 -3.90 -6.69 4.18
C GLU A 26 -3.80 -7.97 3.34
N ILE A 27 -3.02 -7.94 2.25
CA ILE A 27 -2.78 -9.12 1.40
C ILE A 27 -2.08 -10.20 2.21
N ALA A 28 -1.04 -9.86 2.95
CA ALA A 28 -0.29 -10.81 3.78
C ALA A 28 -1.18 -11.41 4.89
N GLU A 29 -2.03 -10.61 5.54
CA GLU A 29 -2.96 -11.12 6.56
C GLU A 29 -4.01 -12.05 5.95
N LYS A 30 -4.60 -11.68 4.81
CA LYS A 30 -5.61 -12.48 4.13
C LYS A 30 -5.07 -13.82 3.60
N LEU A 31 -3.78 -13.87 3.27
CA LEU A 31 -3.14 -15.05 2.72
C LEU A 31 -2.23 -15.77 3.72
N LYS A 32 -2.20 -15.35 4.99
CA LYS A 32 -1.24 -15.82 6.01
C LYS A 32 -1.10 -17.33 6.03
N ASP A 33 -2.20 -18.07 6.16
CA ASP A 33 -2.17 -19.52 6.29
C ASP A 33 -1.69 -20.20 5.01
N ARG A 34 -2.10 -19.68 3.85
CA ARG A 34 -1.67 -20.20 2.53
C ARG A 34 -0.20 -19.94 2.26
N LEU A 35 0.29 -18.76 2.63
CA LEU A 35 1.68 -18.39 2.46
C LEU A 35 2.57 -19.15 3.44
N ALA A 36 2.16 -19.33 4.69
CA ALA A 36 2.90 -20.11 5.69
C ALA A 36 3.07 -21.58 5.29
N ALA A 37 2.06 -22.17 4.65
CA ALA A 37 2.09 -23.55 4.14
C ALA A 37 2.74 -23.69 2.75
N ASN A 38 3.17 -22.60 2.11
CA ASN A 38 3.74 -22.65 0.77
C ASN A 38 5.11 -23.34 0.81
N GLU A 39 5.41 -24.21 -0.16
CA GLU A 39 6.69 -24.93 -0.23
C GLU A 39 7.87 -24.04 -0.65
N VAL A 40 7.61 -22.97 -1.41
CA VAL A 40 8.63 -22.03 -1.88
C VAL A 40 8.98 -21.02 -0.79
N SER A 41 10.26 -20.98 -0.39
CA SER A 41 10.71 -20.15 0.75
C SER A 41 10.49 -18.66 0.56
N ILE A 42 10.69 -18.13 -0.66
CA ILE A 42 10.56 -16.70 -0.93
C ILE A 42 9.15 -16.16 -0.63
N TYR A 43 8.10 -16.97 -0.84
CA TYR A 43 6.73 -16.57 -0.52
C TYR A 43 6.44 -16.59 0.98
N ARG A 44 7.07 -17.51 1.72
CA ARG A 44 7.02 -17.51 3.19
C ARG A 44 7.75 -16.29 3.75
N GLU A 45 8.94 -15.99 3.23
CA GLU A 45 9.74 -14.83 3.63
C GLU A 45 9.02 -13.51 3.38
N TRP A 46 8.43 -13.35 2.19
CA TRP A 46 7.58 -12.20 1.86
C TRP A 46 6.46 -12.03 2.91
N CYS A 47 5.75 -13.12 3.22
CA CYS A 47 4.68 -13.10 4.24
C CYS A 47 5.20 -12.68 5.62
N MET A 48 6.34 -13.23 6.05
CA MET A 48 6.95 -12.90 7.35
C MET A 48 7.32 -11.42 7.45
N THR A 49 7.81 -10.81 6.36
CA THR A 49 8.14 -9.38 6.33
C THR A 49 6.90 -8.52 6.55
N TYR A 50 5.83 -8.73 5.78
CA TYR A 50 4.64 -7.87 5.87
C TYR A 50 3.75 -8.17 7.07
N LEU A 51 3.93 -9.33 7.72
CA LEU A 51 3.29 -9.67 8.99
C LEU A 51 4.14 -9.36 10.23
N SER A 52 5.34 -8.80 10.05
CA SER A 52 6.20 -8.46 11.18
C SER A 52 5.56 -7.39 12.06
N SER A 53 5.89 -7.39 13.36
CA SER A 53 5.41 -6.39 14.30
C SER A 53 5.80 -4.98 13.88
N GLU A 54 7.00 -4.83 13.34
CA GLU A 54 7.57 -3.55 12.88
C GLU A 54 6.74 -3.01 11.71
N TYR A 55 6.42 -3.85 10.72
CA TYR A 55 5.63 -3.44 9.57
C TYR A 55 4.19 -3.10 9.97
N LYS A 56 3.57 -3.91 10.83
CA LYS A 56 2.22 -3.64 11.37
C LYS A 56 2.14 -2.32 12.13
N ASN A 57 3.14 -2.05 12.98
CA ASN A 57 3.24 -0.80 13.71
C ASN A 57 3.40 0.38 12.74
N LEU A 58 4.28 0.27 11.74
CA LEU A 58 4.45 1.30 10.72
C LEU A 58 3.14 1.63 9.99
N VAL A 59 2.38 0.61 9.54
CA VAL A 59 1.09 0.82 8.87
C VAL A 59 0.09 1.50 9.79
N ARG A 60 0.01 1.08 11.06
CA ARG A 60 -0.84 1.73 12.06
C ARG A 60 -0.46 3.21 12.23
N ASP A 61 0.83 3.48 12.46
CA ASP A 61 1.33 4.82 12.73
C ASP A 61 1.10 5.77 11.53
N LEU A 62 1.23 5.27 10.30
CA LEU A 62 0.91 6.03 9.08
C LEU A 62 -0.59 6.37 8.98
N ARG A 63 -1.48 5.44 9.35
CA ARG A 63 -2.92 5.67 9.38
C ARG A 63 -3.30 6.71 10.43
N GLU A 64 -2.77 6.56 11.64
CA GLU A 64 -2.97 7.51 12.74
C GLU A 64 -2.45 8.91 12.38
N LEU A 65 -1.31 9.00 11.68
CA LEU A 65 -0.78 10.28 11.22
C LEU A 65 -1.71 10.96 10.19
N VAL A 66 -2.26 10.19 9.24
CA VAL A 66 -3.25 10.72 8.28
C VAL A 66 -4.49 11.21 9.02
N ASP A 67 -5.03 10.42 9.94
CA ASP A 67 -6.21 10.78 10.73
C ASP A 67 -5.96 12.04 11.59
N THR A 68 -4.76 12.16 12.17
CA THR A 68 -4.37 13.31 13.01
C THR A 68 -4.21 14.61 12.21
N LEU A 69 -3.67 14.51 11.00
CA LEU A 69 -3.45 15.68 10.14
C LEU A 69 -4.72 16.14 9.41
N TRP A 70 -5.75 15.29 9.35
CA TRP A 70 -6.97 15.59 8.64
C TRP A 70 -7.88 16.53 9.44
N ASP A 71 -8.28 17.64 8.83
CA ASP A 71 -9.15 18.66 9.44
C ASP A 71 -10.65 18.34 9.33
N GLY A 72 -11.00 17.14 8.87
CA GLY A 72 -12.39 16.71 8.63
C GLY A 72 -12.99 17.21 7.31
N ARG A 73 -12.24 17.92 6.46
CA ARG A 73 -12.73 18.52 5.20
C ARG A 73 -12.15 17.85 3.97
N ASN A 74 -12.72 18.11 2.79
CA ASN A 74 -12.20 17.65 1.50
C ASN A 74 -12.05 16.12 1.38
N TYR A 75 -12.87 15.34 2.08
CA TYR A 75 -12.83 13.87 2.06
C TYR A 75 -12.75 13.30 0.63
N ASN A 76 -13.59 13.79 -0.28
CA ASN A 76 -13.61 13.33 -1.67
C ASN A 76 -12.27 13.50 -2.39
N LYS A 77 -11.50 14.54 -2.07
CA LYS A 77 -10.16 14.78 -2.64
C LYS A 77 -9.19 13.68 -2.20
N TYR A 78 -9.16 13.39 -0.90
CA TYR A 78 -8.31 12.34 -0.34
C TYR A 78 -8.72 10.96 -0.80
N LEU A 79 -10.03 10.70 -0.90
CA LEU A 79 -10.56 9.45 -1.45
C LEU A 79 -10.06 9.23 -2.88
N VAL A 80 -10.12 10.25 -3.74
CA VAL A 80 -9.61 10.14 -5.13
C VAL A 80 -8.12 9.82 -5.16
N LEU A 81 -7.30 10.44 -4.31
CA LEU A 81 -5.86 10.16 -4.22
C LEU A 81 -5.60 8.73 -3.76
N PHE A 82 -6.25 8.30 -2.68
CA PHE A 82 -6.12 6.96 -2.11
C PHE A 82 -6.57 5.88 -3.10
N THR A 83 -7.74 6.05 -3.73
CA THR A 83 -8.28 5.12 -4.72
C THR A 83 -7.36 5.04 -5.95
N ARG A 84 -6.81 6.16 -6.42
CA ARG A 84 -5.88 6.15 -7.56
C ARG A 84 -4.62 5.35 -7.24
N SER A 85 -4.01 5.58 -6.09
CA SER A 85 -2.84 4.80 -5.68
C SER A 85 -3.17 3.32 -5.48
N SER A 86 -4.35 3.00 -4.92
CA SER A 86 -4.81 1.61 -4.79
C SER A 86 -4.99 0.91 -6.15
N LYS A 87 -5.45 1.63 -7.17
CA LYS A 87 -5.50 1.11 -8.55
C LYS A 87 -4.11 0.84 -9.10
N TYR A 88 -3.14 1.70 -8.82
CA TYR A 88 -1.75 1.47 -9.22
C TYR A 88 -1.14 0.25 -8.51
N GLU A 89 -1.46 -0.01 -7.24
CA GLU A 89 -1.05 -1.25 -6.56
C GLU A 89 -1.64 -2.49 -7.24
N TYR A 90 -2.92 -2.47 -7.61
CA TYR A 90 -3.51 -3.56 -8.39
C TYR A 90 -2.77 -3.75 -9.74
N MET A 91 -2.53 -2.67 -10.47
CA MET A 91 -1.78 -2.71 -11.73
C MET A 91 -0.35 -3.20 -11.53
N PHE A 92 0.28 -2.93 -10.38
CA PHE A 92 1.60 -3.44 -10.03
C PHE A 92 1.62 -4.98 -9.89
N TRP A 93 0.59 -5.56 -9.26
CA TRP A 93 0.46 -7.01 -9.22
C TRP A 93 0.14 -7.61 -10.58
N ASP A 94 -0.74 -6.98 -11.36
CA ASP A 94 -1.12 -7.46 -12.70
C ASP A 94 0.06 -7.35 -13.69
N MET A 95 0.84 -6.26 -13.66
CA MET A 95 2.02 -6.10 -14.52
C MET A 95 3.07 -7.17 -14.23
N ALA A 96 3.30 -7.49 -12.95
CA ALA A 96 4.26 -8.52 -12.55
C ALA A 96 3.78 -9.91 -13.00
N TYR A 97 2.49 -10.20 -12.84
CA TYR A 97 1.89 -11.47 -13.25
C TYR A 97 1.91 -11.68 -14.78
N ARG A 98 1.70 -10.59 -15.55
CA ARG A 98 1.71 -10.62 -17.01
C ARG A 98 3.11 -10.45 -17.62
N GLU A 99 4.12 -10.21 -16.79
CA GLU A 99 5.46 -9.82 -17.23
C GLU A 99 5.40 -8.66 -18.24
N GLU A 100 4.60 -7.64 -17.90
CA GLU A 100 4.28 -6.52 -18.79
C GLU A 100 5.57 -5.86 -19.30
N LYS A 101 5.59 -5.59 -20.60
CA LYS A 101 6.68 -4.88 -21.26
C LYS A 101 6.18 -3.56 -21.80
N TRP A 102 7.12 -2.65 -21.99
CA TRP A 102 6.85 -1.44 -22.74
C TRP A 102 6.34 -1.79 -24.14
N PRO A 103 5.28 -1.14 -24.62
CA PRO A 103 4.67 -1.44 -25.91
C PRO A 103 5.43 -0.83 -27.10
N VAL A 104 6.75 -0.64 -26.98
CA VAL A 104 7.61 0.05 -27.96
C VAL A 104 8.79 -0.81 -28.38
#